data_AF-R8ASU3-F1
#
_entry.id   AF-R8ASU3-F1
#
_cell.length_a   1.000
_cell.length_b   1.000
_cell.length_c   1.000
_cell.angle_alpha   90.00
_cell.angle_beta   90.00
_cell.angle_gamma   90.00
#
_symmetry.space_group_name_H-M   'P 1'
#
loop_
_entity.id
_entity.type
_entity.pdbx_description
1 polymer ?
#
loop_
_entity_poly.entity_id
_entity_poly.type
_entity_poly.pdbx_seq_one_letter_code
_entity_poly.pdbx_strand_id
1 'polypeptide(L)'
;MKIAKDVVVSLAYQVRTEDGVLVDESPVSAPLDYLHGNGNLITGLENALEGREAGASFEITIPAEEAYGNYDDNLVQRVPKDVFLGVDEIEVGMRFLADTDQGPVPVEVTEVGDDYVVVDGNHMLAGQALHFAVEVVAVREATAEELEHGHVHGAHSHEGGCCGGHGHGEGEGCCGGHGHDHDHDHDHEGGCGNHGGCGCKH
;
A
#
# COMPACT_ATOMS: atom_id res chain seq x y z
N MET A 1 25.66 -14.45 3.48
CA MET A 1 25.05 -13.81 4.67
C MET A 1 23.68 -14.45 4.84
N LYS A 2 23.31 -14.82 6.06
CA LYS A 2 21.99 -15.37 6.34
C LYS A 2 21.02 -14.24 6.65
N ILE A 3 19.77 -14.40 6.27
CA ILE A 3 18.68 -13.49 6.64
C ILE A 3 18.49 -13.60 8.17
N ALA A 4 18.54 -12.46 8.83
CA ALA A 4 18.36 -12.30 10.27
C ALA A 4 17.72 -10.93 10.54
N LYS A 5 17.33 -10.66 11.79
CA LYS A 5 16.79 -9.35 12.17
C LYS A 5 17.76 -8.22 11.79
N ASP A 6 17.20 -7.08 11.37
CA ASP A 6 17.92 -5.84 11.02
C ASP A 6 18.76 -5.93 9.74
N VAL A 7 18.41 -6.87 8.84
CA VAL A 7 19.01 -6.97 7.51
C VAL A 7 18.03 -6.57 6.42
N VAL A 8 18.53 -5.94 5.37
CA VAL A 8 17.76 -5.62 4.17
C VAL A 8 17.85 -6.78 3.20
N VAL A 9 16.69 -7.23 2.75
CA VAL A 9 16.55 -8.36 1.83
C VAL A 9 15.82 -7.89 0.58
N SER A 10 16.44 -8.11 -0.56
CA SER A 10 15.82 -7.97 -1.88
C SER A 10 15.23 -9.32 -2.26
N LEU A 11 13.91 -9.44 -2.33
CA LEU A 11 13.25 -10.66 -2.76
C LEU A 11 12.38 -10.44 -4.00
N ALA A 12 12.35 -11.42 -4.88
CA ALA A 12 11.30 -11.58 -5.86
C ALA A 12 10.28 -12.56 -5.29
N TYR A 13 8.99 -12.29 -5.47
CA TYR A 13 7.94 -13.23 -5.07
C TYR A 13 6.81 -13.25 -6.06
N GLN A 14 6.07 -14.35 -6.04
CA GLN A 14 4.80 -14.47 -6.73
C GLN A 14 3.80 -15.08 -5.75
N VAL A 15 2.68 -14.41 -5.53
CA VAL A 15 1.63 -14.88 -4.63
C VAL A 15 0.37 -15.23 -5.41
N ARG A 16 -0.12 -16.44 -5.17
CA ARG A 16 -1.34 -16.97 -5.78
C ARG A 16 -2.31 -17.43 -4.70
N THR A 17 -3.61 -17.29 -4.97
CA THR A 17 -4.66 -17.90 -4.14
C THR A 17 -4.71 -19.41 -4.36
N GLU A 18 -5.44 -20.13 -3.50
CA GLU A 18 -5.73 -21.56 -3.66
C GLU A 18 -6.42 -21.87 -5.01
N ASP A 19 -7.25 -20.95 -5.50
CA ASP A 19 -7.88 -21.02 -6.83
C ASP A 19 -6.92 -20.80 -8.01
N GLY A 20 -5.64 -20.53 -7.73
CA GLY A 20 -4.61 -20.28 -8.74
C GLY A 20 -4.64 -18.86 -9.34
N VAL A 21 -5.42 -17.94 -8.75
CA VAL A 21 -5.46 -16.54 -9.17
C VAL A 21 -4.19 -15.84 -8.68
N LEU A 22 -3.50 -15.18 -9.60
CA LEU A 22 -2.35 -14.35 -9.24
C LEU A 22 -2.84 -13.10 -8.50
N VAL A 23 -2.41 -12.95 -7.25
CA VAL A 23 -2.77 -11.80 -6.40
C VAL A 23 -1.79 -10.66 -6.62
N ASP A 24 -0.49 -10.99 -6.56
CA ASP A 24 0.60 -10.03 -6.66
C ASP A 24 1.87 -10.74 -7.14
N GLU A 25 2.74 -10.01 -7.83
CA GLU A 25 4.05 -10.50 -8.22
C GLU A 25 5.11 -9.39 -8.24
N SER A 26 6.28 -9.71 -7.72
CA SER A 26 7.49 -8.92 -7.82
C SER A 26 8.55 -9.77 -8.54
N PRO A 27 8.87 -9.46 -9.81
CA PRO A 27 9.88 -10.19 -10.57
C PRO A 27 11.30 -9.82 -10.11
N VAL A 28 12.27 -10.66 -10.40
CA VAL A 28 13.71 -10.41 -10.13
C VAL A 28 14.26 -9.12 -10.76
N SER A 29 13.60 -8.58 -11.79
CA SER A 29 13.95 -7.29 -12.40
C SER A 29 13.55 -6.09 -11.54
N ALA A 30 12.57 -6.25 -10.65
CA ALA A 30 12.07 -5.25 -9.72
C ALA A 30 11.81 -5.91 -8.36
N PRO A 31 12.87 -6.38 -7.68
CA PRO A 31 12.72 -7.08 -6.41
C PRO A 31 12.17 -6.13 -5.34
N LEU A 32 11.35 -6.68 -4.45
CA LEU A 32 10.89 -5.98 -3.27
C LEU A 32 12.01 -5.97 -2.22
N ASP A 33 12.48 -4.76 -1.91
CA ASP A 33 13.42 -4.53 -0.83
C ASP A 33 12.66 -4.28 0.47
N TYR A 34 12.90 -5.10 1.49
CA TYR A 34 12.31 -4.91 2.81
C TYR A 34 13.35 -5.10 3.92
N LEU A 35 13.05 -4.53 5.10
CA LEU A 35 13.83 -4.71 6.31
C LEU A 35 13.25 -5.85 7.14
N HIS A 36 14.05 -6.88 7.37
CA HIS A 36 13.66 -8.08 8.11
C HIS A 36 13.68 -7.85 9.63
N GLY A 37 12.72 -8.43 10.33
CA GLY A 37 12.48 -8.32 11.76
C GLY A 37 11.72 -7.07 12.21
N ASN A 38 11.08 -6.36 11.27
CA ASN A 38 10.36 -5.10 11.51
C ASN A 38 8.87 -5.15 11.13
N GLY A 39 8.32 -6.33 10.82
CA GLY A 39 6.88 -6.48 10.51
C GLY A 39 6.46 -5.82 9.20
N ASN A 40 7.41 -5.65 8.26
CA ASN A 40 7.15 -5.11 6.92
C ASN A 40 6.48 -6.15 5.99
N LEU A 41 6.58 -7.44 6.33
CA LEU A 41 5.97 -8.54 5.61
C LEU A 41 5.11 -9.38 6.56
N ILE A 42 4.28 -10.23 5.97
CA ILE A 42 3.50 -11.22 6.71
C ILE A 42 4.40 -12.16 7.51
N THR A 43 3.99 -12.46 8.74
CA THR A 43 4.78 -13.23 9.71
C THR A 43 5.21 -14.59 9.16
N GLY A 44 4.32 -15.29 8.42
CA GLY A 44 4.65 -16.59 7.83
C GLY A 44 5.78 -16.52 6.80
N LEU A 45 5.84 -15.44 6.01
CA LEU A 45 6.86 -15.25 4.99
C LEU A 45 8.19 -14.85 5.61
N GLU A 46 8.13 -13.96 6.62
CA GLU A 46 9.31 -13.54 7.36
C GLU A 46 9.98 -14.74 8.06
N ASN A 47 9.21 -15.57 8.76
CA ASN A 47 9.71 -16.79 9.39
C ASN A 47 10.30 -17.79 8.40
N ALA A 48 9.72 -17.90 7.19
CA ALA A 48 10.22 -18.81 6.16
C ALA A 48 11.54 -18.34 5.53
N LEU A 49 11.75 -17.02 5.51
CA LEU A 49 12.96 -16.38 5.02
C LEU A 49 14.09 -16.40 6.07
N GLU A 50 13.77 -16.50 7.35
CA GLU A 50 14.76 -16.52 8.43
C GLU A 50 15.79 -17.66 8.22
N GLY A 51 17.07 -17.31 8.27
CA GLY A 51 18.18 -18.26 8.09
C GLY A 51 18.47 -18.68 6.65
N ARG A 52 17.71 -18.21 5.66
CA ARG A 52 18.00 -18.40 4.22
C ARG A 52 19.15 -17.50 3.77
N GLU A 53 19.71 -17.81 2.60
CA GLU A 53 20.82 -17.07 2.01
C GLU A 53 20.42 -16.49 0.65
N ALA A 54 21.14 -15.47 0.18
CA ALA A 54 20.95 -14.90 -1.15
C ALA A 54 21.11 -15.97 -2.25
N GLY A 55 20.25 -15.93 -3.26
CA GLY A 55 20.14 -16.90 -4.34
C GLY A 55 19.26 -18.12 -4.02
N ALA A 56 18.67 -18.21 -2.82
CA ALA A 56 17.74 -19.29 -2.49
C ALA A 56 16.36 -19.02 -3.12
N SER A 57 15.83 -20.00 -3.84
CA SER A 57 14.45 -20.03 -4.31
C SER A 57 13.69 -21.18 -3.67
N PHE A 58 12.47 -20.92 -3.24
CA PHE A 58 11.58 -21.92 -2.64
C PHE A 58 10.12 -21.51 -2.75
N GLU A 59 9.24 -22.50 -2.63
CA GLU A 59 7.80 -22.29 -2.60
C GLU A 59 7.28 -22.63 -1.20
N ILE A 60 6.40 -21.79 -0.67
CA ILE A 60 5.76 -21.99 0.62
C ILE A 60 4.27 -21.69 0.52
N THR A 61 3.45 -22.48 1.20
CA THR A 61 2.02 -22.18 1.38
C THR A 61 1.84 -21.62 2.77
N ILE A 62 1.36 -20.38 2.85
CA ILE A 62 1.13 -19.68 4.11
C ILE A 62 -0.37 -19.72 4.40
N PRO A 63 -0.78 -20.29 5.55
CA PRO A 63 -2.19 -20.30 5.93
C PRO A 63 -2.67 -18.86 6.19
N ALA A 64 -3.98 -18.63 6.09
CA ALA A 64 -4.58 -17.32 6.27
C ALA A 64 -4.11 -16.61 7.56
N GLU A 65 -4.05 -17.35 8.66
CA GLU A 65 -3.62 -16.87 9.98
C GLU A 65 -2.21 -16.24 10.00
N GLU A 66 -1.29 -16.71 9.14
CA GLU A 66 0.09 -16.23 9.05
C GLU A 66 0.32 -15.27 7.87
N ALA A 67 -0.70 -15.08 7.02
CA ALA A 67 -0.68 -14.16 5.89
C ALA A 67 -1.40 -12.84 6.24
N TYR A 68 -2.65 -12.68 5.78
CA TYR A 68 -3.47 -11.49 6.03
C TYR A 68 -4.38 -11.62 7.26
N GLY A 69 -4.21 -12.70 8.03
CA GLY A 69 -5.06 -13.04 9.16
C GLY A 69 -6.21 -13.96 8.75
N ASN A 70 -6.82 -14.55 9.77
CA ASN A 70 -8.07 -15.27 9.60
C ASN A 70 -9.20 -14.28 9.31
N TYR A 71 -10.20 -14.77 8.58
CA TYR A 71 -11.47 -14.06 8.47
C TYR A 71 -12.03 -13.88 9.88
N ASP A 72 -12.21 -12.64 10.30
CA ASP A 72 -12.76 -12.32 11.61
C ASP A 72 -14.24 -11.95 11.45
N ASP A 73 -15.12 -12.85 11.92
CA ASP A 73 -16.56 -12.60 11.96
C ASP A 73 -16.91 -11.38 12.84
N ASN A 74 -16.03 -10.93 13.75
CA ASN A 74 -16.25 -9.73 14.54
C ASN A 74 -16.04 -8.43 13.74
N LEU A 75 -15.29 -8.49 12.63
CA LEU A 75 -15.18 -7.37 11.68
C LEU A 75 -16.38 -7.31 10.74
N VAL A 76 -17.22 -8.35 10.72
CA VAL A 76 -18.52 -8.34 10.03
C VAL A 76 -19.55 -7.71 10.96
N GLN A 77 -19.93 -6.48 10.64
CA GLN A 77 -20.85 -5.72 11.46
C GLN A 77 -22.18 -5.52 10.76
N ARG A 78 -23.25 -5.74 11.53
CA ARG A 78 -24.60 -5.40 11.10
C ARG A 78 -24.93 -4.00 11.58
N VAL A 79 -25.00 -3.09 10.62
CA VAL A 79 -25.29 -1.67 10.85
C VAL A 79 -26.69 -1.33 10.31
N PRO A 80 -27.48 -0.52 11.03
CA PRO A 80 -28.78 -0.09 10.54
C PRO A 80 -28.61 0.81 9.30
N LYS A 81 -29.53 0.78 8.34
CA LYS A 81 -29.44 1.66 7.17
C LYS A 81 -29.42 3.15 7.52
N ASP A 82 -30.01 3.51 8.64
CA ASP A 82 -30.07 4.88 9.14
C ASP A 82 -28.71 5.52 9.44
N VAL A 83 -27.62 4.76 9.60
CA VAL A 83 -26.27 5.37 9.72
C VAL A 83 -25.69 5.80 8.38
N PHE A 84 -26.17 5.26 7.26
CA PHE A 84 -25.73 5.64 5.92
C PHE A 84 -26.53 6.85 5.40
N LEU A 85 -26.56 7.93 6.19
CA LEU A 85 -27.24 9.17 5.82
C LEU A 85 -26.53 9.83 4.63
N GLY A 86 -27.22 9.94 3.50
CA GLY A 86 -26.70 10.61 2.30
C GLY A 86 -26.26 9.68 1.17
N VAL A 87 -26.49 8.37 1.29
CA VAL A 87 -26.36 7.40 0.20
C VAL A 87 -27.76 7.02 -0.26
N ASP A 88 -28.14 7.41 -1.48
CA ASP A 88 -29.48 7.15 -2.02
C ASP A 88 -29.76 5.66 -2.24
N GLU A 89 -28.74 4.86 -2.56
CA GLU A 89 -28.86 3.42 -2.80
C GLU A 89 -27.63 2.68 -2.25
N ILE A 90 -27.86 1.71 -1.36
CA ILE A 90 -26.81 0.85 -0.82
C ILE A 90 -26.89 -0.47 -1.57
N GLU A 91 -25.83 -0.79 -2.31
CA GLU A 91 -25.68 -2.03 -3.06
C GLU A 91 -24.61 -2.93 -2.44
N VAL A 92 -24.76 -4.24 -2.65
CA VAL A 92 -23.73 -5.22 -2.29
C VAL A 92 -22.47 -4.97 -3.12
N GLY A 93 -21.31 -4.96 -2.48
CA GLY A 93 -20.00 -4.62 -3.05
C GLY A 93 -19.61 -3.15 -2.91
N MET A 94 -20.49 -2.28 -2.40
CA MET A 94 -20.11 -0.89 -2.11
C MET A 94 -19.12 -0.82 -0.94
N ARG A 95 -18.13 0.07 -1.03
CA ARG A 95 -17.12 0.28 0.00
C ARG A 95 -17.37 1.60 0.73
N PHE A 96 -17.29 1.54 2.05
CA PHE A 96 -17.47 2.68 2.95
C PHE A 96 -16.30 2.76 3.93
N LEU A 97 -16.07 3.94 4.49
CA LEU A 97 -15.18 4.10 5.64
C LEU A 97 -16.05 4.09 6.89
N ALA A 98 -15.95 3.03 7.68
CA ALA A 98 -16.62 2.94 8.97
C ALA A 98 -15.69 3.48 10.06
N ASP A 99 -16.15 4.46 10.83
CA ASP A 99 -15.46 4.90 12.03
C ASP A 99 -15.64 3.85 13.13
N THR A 100 -14.56 3.13 13.45
CA THR A 100 -14.50 2.15 14.54
C THR A 100 -13.69 2.71 15.71
N ASP A 101 -13.73 2.05 16.87
CA ASP A 101 -12.87 2.39 18.02
C ASP A 101 -11.36 2.30 17.71
N GLN A 102 -10.99 1.59 16.63
CA GLN A 102 -9.61 1.47 16.12
C GLN A 102 -9.27 2.54 15.07
N GLY A 103 -10.21 3.41 14.70
CA GLY A 103 -10.09 4.41 13.64
C GLY A 103 -10.99 4.13 12.43
N PRO A 104 -10.89 4.95 11.37
CA PRO A 104 -11.62 4.74 10.13
C PRO A 104 -11.12 3.49 9.41
N VAL A 105 -11.96 2.47 9.34
CA VAL A 105 -11.68 1.19 8.68
C VAL A 105 -12.49 1.12 7.39
N PRO A 106 -11.86 0.83 6.24
CA PRO A 106 -12.61 0.56 5.01
C PRO A 106 -13.38 -0.76 5.17
N VAL A 107 -14.68 -0.72 4.93
CA VAL A 107 -15.59 -1.86 4.99
C VAL A 107 -16.33 -2.01 3.65
N GLU A 108 -16.67 -3.24 3.28
CA GLU A 108 -17.42 -3.57 2.06
C GLU A 108 -18.78 -4.15 2.42
N VAL A 109 -19.84 -3.73 1.71
CA VAL A 109 -21.19 -4.26 1.94
C VAL A 109 -21.31 -5.66 1.37
N THR A 110 -21.59 -6.65 2.21
CA THR A 110 -21.77 -8.05 1.78
C THR A 110 -23.24 -8.44 1.67
N GLU A 111 -24.12 -7.81 2.45
CA GLU A 111 -25.57 -8.05 2.40
C GLU A 111 -26.35 -6.76 2.69
N VAL A 112 -27.43 -6.56 1.95
CA VAL A 112 -28.39 -5.47 2.20
C VAL A 112 -29.75 -6.09 2.51
N GLY A 113 -30.17 -6.02 3.77
CA GLY A 113 -31.51 -6.42 4.22
C GLY A 113 -32.51 -5.27 4.09
N ASP A 114 -33.73 -5.42 4.60
CA ASP A 114 -34.75 -4.35 4.56
C ASP A 114 -34.36 -3.14 5.44
N ASP A 115 -34.06 -3.39 6.72
CA ASP A 115 -33.74 -2.35 7.74
C ASP A 115 -32.25 -2.29 8.13
N TYR A 116 -31.42 -3.18 7.58
CA TYR A 116 -30.02 -3.34 7.98
C TYR A 116 -29.10 -3.60 6.79
N VAL A 117 -27.82 -3.35 6.99
CA VAL A 117 -26.73 -3.64 6.06
C VAL A 117 -25.66 -4.41 6.81
N VAL A 118 -25.13 -5.45 6.20
CA VAL A 118 -23.97 -6.18 6.71
C VAL A 118 -22.75 -5.63 5.97
N VAL A 119 -21.82 -5.09 6.75
CA VAL A 119 -20.54 -4.61 6.26
C VAL A 119 -19.42 -5.52 6.77
N ASP A 120 -18.45 -5.75 5.92
CA ASP A 120 -17.29 -6.59 6.18
C ASP A 120 -16.03 -5.73 6.12
N GLY A 121 -15.36 -5.58 7.26
CA GLY A 121 -14.07 -4.88 7.37
C GLY A 121 -12.86 -5.76 7.13
N ASN A 122 -13.04 -7.03 6.78
CA ASN A 122 -11.92 -7.93 6.52
C ASN A 122 -11.19 -7.54 5.24
N HIS A 123 -9.88 -7.82 5.22
CA HIS A 123 -9.10 -7.73 3.99
C HIS A 123 -9.63 -8.75 2.97
N MET A 124 -9.67 -8.42 1.68
CA MET A 124 -10.18 -9.32 0.62
C MET A 124 -9.51 -10.70 0.57
N LEU A 125 -8.30 -10.81 1.14
CA LEU A 125 -7.48 -12.03 1.20
C LEU A 125 -7.48 -12.68 2.58
N ALA A 126 -8.19 -12.11 3.56
CA ALA A 126 -8.31 -12.69 4.90
C ALA A 126 -9.07 -14.02 4.81
N GLY A 127 -8.63 -15.02 5.58
CA GLY A 127 -9.21 -16.36 5.56
C GLY A 127 -8.79 -17.26 4.40
N GLN A 128 -7.99 -16.77 3.44
CA GLN A 128 -7.49 -17.59 2.32
C GLN A 128 -6.04 -18.00 2.53
N ALA A 129 -5.73 -19.27 2.23
CA ALA A 129 -4.35 -19.74 2.14
C ALA A 129 -3.72 -19.19 0.85
N LEU A 130 -2.48 -18.73 0.97
CA LEU A 130 -1.74 -18.12 -0.13
C LEU A 130 -0.48 -18.91 -0.45
N HIS A 131 -0.27 -19.19 -1.73
CA HIS A 131 0.91 -19.86 -2.24
C HIS A 131 1.93 -18.81 -2.68
N PHE A 132 3.08 -18.80 -2.02
CA PHE A 132 4.19 -17.90 -2.31
C PHE A 132 5.34 -18.66 -2.95
N ALA A 133 5.71 -18.27 -4.17
CA ALA A 133 6.98 -18.64 -4.77
C ALA A 133 7.96 -17.49 -4.53
N VAL A 134 9.04 -17.74 -3.79
CA VAL A 134 9.95 -16.70 -3.31
C VAL A 134 11.36 -16.99 -3.79
N GLU A 135 12.06 -15.94 -4.23
CA GLU A 135 13.45 -15.96 -4.63
C GLU A 135 14.20 -14.81 -3.96
N VAL A 136 15.21 -15.16 -3.15
CA VAL A 136 16.06 -14.18 -2.49
C VAL A 136 17.11 -13.70 -3.49
N VAL A 137 17.01 -12.44 -3.93
CA VAL A 137 17.95 -11.86 -4.90
C VAL A 137 19.23 -11.42 -4.21
N ALA A 138 19.11 -10.65 -3.13
CA ALA A 138 20.24 -10.11 -2.39
C ALA A 138 19.93 -9.96 -0.90
N VAL A 139 20.97 -10.00 -0.09
CA VAL A 139 20.90 -9.75 1.36
C VAL A 139 22.05 -8.82 1.71
N ARG A 140 21.76 -7.73 2.40
CA ARG A 140 22.74 -6.76 2.90
C ARG A 140 22.37 -6.30 4.30
N GLU A 141 23.35 -5.74 5.02
CA GLU A 141 23.08 -5.09 6.30
C GLU A 141 22.31 -3.78 6.09
N ALA A 142 21.37 -3.49 6.99
CA ALA A 142 20.67 -2.22 7.00
C ALA A 142 21.60 -1.10 7.45
N THR A 143 21.44 0.10 6.88
CA THR A 143 22.14 1.28 7.40
C THR A 143 21.46 1.76 8.68
N ALA A 144 22.18 2.57 9.48
CA ALA A 144 21.61 3.14 10.71
C ALA A 144 20.36 3.98 10.45
N GLU A 145 20.33 4.69 9.31
CA GLU A 145 19.18 5.49 8.88
C GLU A 145 17.96 4.62 8.56
N GLU A 146 18.15 3.49 7.86
CA GLU A 146 17.07 2.53 7.55
C GLU A 146 16.51 1.85 8.79
N LEU A 147 17.36 1.61 9.80
CA LEU A 147 16.95 1.05 11.09
C LEU A 147 16.15 2.05 11.93
N GLU A 148 16.54 3.32 11.93
CA GLU A 148 15.78 4.37 12.61
C GLU A 148 14.44 4.64 11.93
N HIS A 149 14.37 4.48 10.61
CA HIS A 149 13.17 4.76 9.82
C HIS A 149 12.27 3.54 9.60
N GLY A 150 12.76 2.32 9.83
CA GLY A 150 12.01 1.06 9.70
C GLY A 150 11.73 0.60 8.26
N HIS A 151 12.23 1.32 7.24
CA HIS A 151 12.03 1.01 5.83
C HIS A 151 13.32 1.18 5.01
N VAL A 152 13.41 0.43 3.91
CA VAL A 152 14.59 0.43 3.03
C VAL A 152 14.60 1.69 2.17
N HIS A 153 15.75 2.35 2.08
CA HIS A 153 15.96 3.48 1.17
C HIS A 153 16.62 2.93 -0.10
N GLY A 154 15.81 2.33 -0.97
CA GLY A 154 16.28 1.76 -2.24
C GLY A 154 16.78 2.84 -3.21
N ALA A 155 17.66 2.45 -4.14
CA ALA A 155 18.29 3.30 -5.16
C ALA A 155 17.33 3.91 -6.19
N HIS A 156 16.01 3.72 -6.04
CA HIS A 156 14.99 4.38 -6.82
C HIS A 156 14.45 5.61 -6.07
N SER A 157 15.33 6.59 -5.83
CA SER A 157 14.90 7.98 -5.83
C SER A 157 14.53 8.36 -7.26
N HIS A 158 13.39 7.86 -7.73
CA HIS A 158 12.64 8.62 -8.72
C HIS A 158 12.09 9.84 -7.98
N GLU A 159 12.85 10.91 -8.05
CA GLU A 159 12.40 12.29 -8.17
C GLU A 159 10.92 12.33 -8.61
N GLY A 160 10.01 12.47 -7.64
CA GLY A 160 8.59 12.23 -7.90
C GLY A 160 7.72 12.17 -6.65
N GLY A 161 7.80 13.20 -5.81
CA GLY A 161 6.76 13.63 -4.86
C GLY A 161 5.91 12.54 -4.17
N CYS A 162 6.45 11.87 -3.16
CA CYS A 162 5.61 11.25 -2.14
C CYS A 162 5.24 12.32 -1.11
N CYS A 163 4.09 12.94 -1.31
CA CYS A 163 3.39 13.73 -0.30
C CYS A 163 3.14 12.85 0.94
N GLY A 164 3.44 13.36 2.14
CA GLY A 164 2.99 12.72 3.38
C GLY A 164 3.98 12.66 4.54
N GLY A 165 5.05 13.46 4.55
CA GLY A 165 5.78 13.71 5.79
C GLY A 165 4.87 14.44 6.80
N HIS A 166 4.31 13.70 7.75
CA HIS A 166 3.60 14.24 8.92
C HIS A 166 4.61 14.89 9.87
N GLY A 167 5.19 16.02 9.45
CA GLY A 167 5.90 16.94 10.30
C GLY A 167 4.88 17.82 11.02
N HIS A 168 4.60 17.51 12.28
CA HIS A 168 3.87 18.38 13.19
C HIS A 168 4.61 19.73 13.32
N GLY A 169 4.21 20.71 12.52
CA GLY A 169 4.55 22.12 12.67
C GLY A 169 3.27 22.89 12.88
N GLU A 170 3.16 23.55 14.02
CA GLU A 170 2.00 24.35 14.40
C GLU A 170 1.74 25.48 13.38
N GLY A 171 0.50 25.57 12.89
CA GLY A 171 0.01 26.76 12.22
C GLY A 171 -0.56 26.53 10.82
N GLU A 172 -1.87 26.77 10.73
CA GLU A 172 -2.55 27.31 9.54
C GLU A 172 -2.99 26.32 8.44
N GLY A 173 -4.26 25.88 8.56
CA GLY A 173 -5.23 25.93 7.46
C GLY A 173 -5.26 24.77 6.46
N CYS A 174 -6.00 23.70 6.78
CA CYS A 174 -6.39 22.68 5.80
C CYS A 174 -7.61 23.21 4.99
N CYS A 175 -7.39 23.73 3.78
CA CYS A 175 -8.47 24.06 2.85
C CYS A 175 -8.83 22.84 2.00
N GLY A 176 -10.14 22.54 1.97
CA GLY A 176 -10.73 21.40 1.30
C GLY A 176 -10.70 21.44 -0.23
N GLY A 177 -11.22 20.35 -0.79
CA GLY A 177 -10.99 19.89 -2.15
C GLY A 177 -11.42 20.80 -3.29
N HIS A 178 -11.04 20.40 -4.49
CA HIS A 178 -11.81 20.57 -5.73
C HIS A 178 -11.26 19.60 -6.78
N GLY A 179 -12.11 18.67 -7.23
CA GLY A 179 -11.91 18.02 -8.51
C GLY A 179 -11.96 19.08 -9.61
N HIS A 180 -11.01 19.02 -10.53
CA HIS A 180 -11.14 19.69 -11.81
C HIS A 180 -10.73 18.70 -12.90
N ASP A 181 -11.75 18.32 -13.65
CA ASP A 181 -11.70 17.57 -14.90
C ASP A 181 -10.67 18.12 -15.88
N HIS A 182 -10.18 17.17 -16.67
CA HIS A 182 -9.39 17.39 -17.87
C HIS A 182 -10.14 18.23 -18.90
N ASP A 183 -9.45 19.19 -19.51
CA ASP A 183 -9.62 19.42 -20.95
C ASP A 183 -8.31 19.90 -21.58
N HIS A 184 -8.05 19.30 -22.74
CA HIS A 184 -6.93 19.57 -23.65
C HIS A 184 -7.04 20.98 -24.24
N ASP A 185 -5.92 21.68 -24.39
CA ASP A 185 -5.48 22.09 -25.74
C ASP A 185 -4.01 22.51 -25.76
N HIS A 186 -3.31 22.03 -26.78
CA HIS A 186 -1.94 22.39 -27.11
C HIS A 186 -1.96 23.62 -28.00
N ASP A 187 -1.21 24.66 -27.65
CA ASP A 187 -0.60 25.50 -28.69
C ASP A 187 0.74 26.08 -28.24
N HIS A 188 1.74 25.76 -29.05
CA HIS A 188 3.12 26.23 -29.00
C HIS A 188 3.23 27.62 -29.64
N GLU A 189 3.82 28.59 -28.95
CA GLU A 189 4.63 29.70 -29.51
C GLU A 189 5.33 30.36 -28.29
N GLY A 190 6.65 30.32 -28.07
CA GLY A 190 7.73 30.51 -29.02
C GLY A 190 8.22 31.97 -28.94
N GLY A 191 9.20 32.28 -28.06
CA GLY A 191 9.98 33.52 -28.21
C GLY A 191 10.58 34.17 -26.95
N CYS A 192 11.72 33.66 -26.49
CA CYS A 192 12.74 34.52 -25.85
C CYS A 192 13.74 34.97 -26.93
N GLY A 193 13.99 36.29 -27.05
CA GLY A 193 15.00 36.78 -27.97
C GLY A 193 15.22 38.30 -27.99
N ASN A 194 16.19 38.74 -27.18
CA ASN A 194 17.31 39.62 -27.56
C ASN A 194 17.10 41.13 -27.90
N HIS A 195 17.72 41.99 -27.08
CA HIS A 195 18.48 43.22 -27.38
C HIS A 195 17.93 44.30 -28.35
N GLY A 196 17.79 45.54 -27.84
CA GLY A 196 17.84 46.78 -28.64
C GLY A 196 17.44 48.02 -27.83
N GLY A 197 18.39 48.93 -27.55
CA GLY A 197 18.23 50.07 -26.62
C GLY A 197 17.69 51.39 -27.21
N CYS A 198 17.97 52.48 -26.47
CA CYS A 198 17.61 53.90 -26.66
C CYS A 198 16.20 54.27 -26.15
N GLY A 199 15.96 55.14 -25.16
CA GLY A 199 16.64 56.38 -24.79
C GLY A 199 15.95 57.57 -25.48
N CYS A 200 15.02 58.28 -24.81
CA CYS A 200 14.80 59.73 -24.90
C CYS A 200 13.60 60.23 -24.05
N LYS A 201 13.87 61.32 -23.33
CA LYS A 201 13.05 62.22 -22.50
C LYS A 201 11.67 62.64 -23.06
N HIS A 202 10.70 62.87 -22.18
CA HIS A 202 10.36 64.19 -21.60
C HIS A 202 9.62 64.03 -20.28
#